data_AF-A0A0V8HXT8-F1
#
_entry.id   AF-A0A0V8HXT8-F1
#
_cell.length_a   1.000
_cell.length_b   1.000
_cell.length_c   1.000
_cell.angle_alpha   90.00
_cell.angle_beta   90.00
_cell.angle_gamma   90.00
#
_symmetry.space_group_name_H-M   'P 1'
#
loop_
_entity.id
_entity.type
_entity.pdbx_description
1 polymer ?
#
loop_
_entity_poly.entity_id
_entity_poly.type
_entity_poly.pdbx_seq_one_letter_code
_entity_poly.pdbx_strand_id
1 'polypeptide(L)'
;MSAIAFLATDPDGYALIDLRDSLSGQSLQPVLPVSRDNFAPTVALIEAEFSPRWAMLRTSPWMQPLLTAGVFIAKAHVLSLAQRIMHRSPLAAEQVPDFDLEHSETTTEHFNQDALFDAPTFGESLEDLIQLYTQQRQALPQDPMARKRLELLIHAESVGALIACEMEHVGLSWDEAGHRALLREQLGERVSEYARPPKLALKAQELATTLNTPGLNPDSPQELLKALQKAGFAVRSVRAWELEQINHPLIKQVLEYKKLSRLASAHGDVWLDQWVKDSRFHPHYVLGTVVSGRWAASGGGALQLPHAIRQVVRTGPGRTFVVADGRQLEPRILAAISDDQQLQQAGAQDDLYQWLLDAKLVSTRQEAKLGMLSVIYGGGGGASGAVGAALTKSFPTAMRFVEQAALAGQQGEGVRSFLGRGCPPADEQWMRAQRDTADEASQRAADAAARARGRFTRNFVVQSTAAEWALVWMGHARHLIHQAGWSEVCRQVFFVHDEIVFECPNELADQLQRLIAHAALLAGRTLFGAASPHFPVSVAISSNYADAK
;
A
#
# COMPACT_ATOMS: atom_id res chain seq x y z
N MET A 1 15.37 19.27 22.80
CA MET A 1 14.16 19.04 23.63
C MET A 1 13.18 18.22 22.79
N SER A 2 12.44 17.27 23.35
CA SER A 2 11.46 16.51 22.56
C SER A 2 10.12 17.24 22.61
N ALA A 3 9.72 17.87 21.50
CA ALA A 3 8.51 18.68 21.42
C ALA A 3 7.43 18.02 20.56
N ILE A 4 6.17 18.35 20.84
CA ILE A 4 5.00 18.02 20.03
C ILE A 4 4.24 19.32 19.72
N ALA A 5 3.80 19.49 18.49
CA ALA A 5 3.06 20.68 18.04
C ALA A 5 1.71 20.25 17.48
N PHE A 6 0.62 20.69 18.10
CA PHE A 6 -0.74 20.41 17.63
C PHE A 6 -1.17 21.43 16.59
N LEU A 7 -1.73 20.95 15.48
CA LEU A 7 -2.37 21.77 14.45
C LEU A 7 -3.89 21.55 14.52
N ALA A 8 -4.62 22.60 14.88
CA ALA A 8 -6.07 22.61 14.92
C ALA A 8 -6.62 23.73 14.02
N THR A 9 -7.86 23.59 13.56
CA THR A 9 -8.57 24.65 12.85
C THR A 9 -8.90 25.79 13.80
N ASP A 10 -8.70 27.03 13.37
CA ASP A 10 -9.10 28.22 14.12
C ASP A 10 -10.41 28.78 13.56
N PRO A 11 -11.53 28.78 14.32
CA PRO A 11 -12.80 29.35 13.86
C PRO A 11 -12.73 30.83 13.49
N ASP A 12 -11.83 31.57 14.14
CA ASP A 12 -11.65 33.02 13.95
C ASP A 12 -10.48 33.35 12.99
N GLY A 13 -9.82 32.32 12.45
CA GLY A 13 -8.57 32.44 11.69
C GLY A 13 -8.38 31.33 10.67
N TYR A 14 -7.18 30.73 10.64
CA TYR A 14 -6.88 29.58 9.79
C TYR A 14 -6.40 28.37 10.61
N ALA A 15 -5.40 28.56 11.47
CA ALA A 15 -4.86 27.49 12.30
C ALA A 15 -4.50 27.96 13.71
N LEU A 16 -4.71 27.09 14.70
CA LEU A 16 -4.12 27.19 16.03
C LEU A 16 -2.91 26.25 16.11
N ILE A 17 -1.78 26.76 16.60
CA ILE A 17 -0.57 25.97 16.87
C ILE A 17 -0.28 25.96 18.37
N ASP A 18 -0.30 24.78 18.99
CA ASP A 18 0.06 24.59 20.39
C ASP A 18 1.30 23.70 20.52
N LEU A 19 2.40 24.30 20.97
CA LEU A 19 3.69 23.64 21.11
C LEU A 19 3.91 23.24 22.57
N ARG A 20 4.16 21.96 22.80
CA ARG A 20 4.31 21.36 24.14
C ARG A 20 5.56 20.51 24.24
N ASP A 21 6.08 20.38 25.46
CA ASP A 21 7.05 19.35 25.77
C ASP A 21 6.37 17.98 25.69
N SER A 22 6.95 17.05 24.93
CA SER A 22 6.33 15.75 24.66
C SER A 22 6.29 14.81 25.87
N LEU A 23 7.07 15.08 26.92
CA LEU A 23 7.12 14.25 28.13
C LEU A 23 6.21 14.81 29.22
N SER A 24 6.32 16.12 29.52
CA SER A 24 5.54 16.76 30.57
C SER A 24 4.16 17.21 30.11
N GLY A 25 3.94 17.38 28.80
CA GLY A 25 2.73 17.96 28.23
C GLY A 25 2.55 19.45 28.50
N GLN A 26 3.54 20.09 29.14
CA GLN A 26 3.51 21.53 29.42
C GLN A 26 3.69 22.33 28.14
N SER A 27 2.92 23.40 28.03
CA SER A 27 3.04 24.37 26.94
C SER A 27 4.40 25.05 26.99
N LEU A 28 5.09 25.06 25.85
CA LEU A 28 6.41 25.69 25.67
C LEU A 28 6.29 27.17 25.27
N GLN A 29 5.15 27.54 24.68
CA GLN A 29 4.81 28.91 24.29
C GLN A 29 3.29 29.06 24.26
N PRO A 30 2.73 30.28 24.43
CA PRO A 30 1.30 30.51 24.28
C PRO A 30 0.76 29.96 22.95
N VAL A 31 -0.48 29.48 22.94
CA VAL A 31 -1.15 29.02 21.72
C VAL A 31 -1.14 30.13 20.68
N LEU A 32 -0.68 29.81 19.48
CA LEU A 32 -0.51 30.77 18.40
C LEU A 32 -1.68 30.65 17.42
N PRO A 33 -2.57 31.67 17.33
CA PRO A 33 -3.46 31.81 16.19
C PRO A 33 -2.66 32.29 14.98
N VAL A 34 -2.83 31.61 13.85
CA VAL A 34 -2.05 31.86 12.64
C VAL A 34 -3.00 32.05 11.47
N SER A 35 -2.82 33.16 10.74
CA SER A 35 -3.54 33.41 9.48
C SER A 35 -3.02 32.50 8.37
N ARG A 36 -3.82 32.31 7.32
CA ARG A 36 -3.46 31.45 6.17
C ARG A 36 -2.11 31.82 5.54
N ASP A 37 -1.86 33.12 5.36
CA ASP A 37 -0.60 33.62 4.76
C ASP A 37 0.63 33.38 5.64
N ASN A 38 0.45 33.38 6.96
CA ASN A 38 1.54 33.18 7.91
C ASN A 38 1.71 31.72 8.35
N PHE A 39 0.82 30.82 7.91
CA PHE A 39 0.83 29.42 8.34
C PHE A 39 2.15 28.72 7.99
N ALA A 40 2.51 28.67 6.72
CA ALA A 40 3.73 27.99 6.28
C ALA A 40 5.02 28.59 6.85
N PRO A 41 5.21 29.94 6.85
CA PRO A 41 6.36 30.56 7.53
C PRO A 41 6.45 30.20 9.02
N THR A 42 5.33 30.19 9.74
CA THR A 42 5.29 29.88 11.17
C THR A 42 5.67 28.41 11.42
N VAL A 43 5.12 27.48 10.62
CA VAL A 43 5.48 26.06 10.70
C VAL A 43 6.96 25.84 10.41
N ALA A 44 7.52 26.52 9.41
CA ALA A 44 8.95 26.42 9.07
C ALA A 44 9.85 26.91 10.22
N LEU A 45 9.49 28.02 10.86
CA LEU A 45 10.22 28.55 12.02
C LEU A 45 10.21 27.56 13.19
N ILE A 46 9.03 27.02 13.53
CA ILE A 46 8.88 26.04 14.61
C ILE A 46 9.63 24.74 14.30
N GLU A 47 9.60 24.27 13.04
CA GLU A 47 10.35 23.08 12.62
C GLU A 47 11.87 23.29 12.77
N ALA A 48 12.37 24.45 12.36
CA ALA A 48 13.80 24.79 12.45
C ALA A 48 14.28 24.92 13.91
N GLU A 49 13.46 25.49 14.79
CA GLU A 49 13.83 25.75 16.18
C GLU A 49 13.64 24.53 17.10
N PHE A 50 12.50 23.84 16.97
CA PHE A 50 12.11 22.77 17.89
C PHE A 50 12.12 21.38 17.26
N SER A 51 12.03 21.31 15.93
CA SER A 51 11.80 20.08 15.16
C SER A 51 10.77 19.17 15.86
N PRO A 52 9.55 19.66 16.13
CA PRO A 52 8.59 18.90 16.92
C PRO A 52 8.04 17.70 16.14
N ARG A 53 7.27 16.85 16.83
CA ARG A 53 6.33 15.96 16.14
C ARG A 53 5.04 16.74 15.90
N TRP A 54 4.64 16.91 14.64
CA TRP A 54 3.41 17.62 14.29
C TRP A 54 2.20 16.70 14.46
N ALA A 55 1.38 16.97 15.46
CA ALA A 55 0.13 16.26 15.72
C ALA A 55 -1.03 16.93 14.98
N MET A 56 -1.77 16.15 14.21
CA MET A 56 -2.90 16.63 13.41
C MET A 56 -3.93 15.52 13.26
N LEU A 57 -5.21 15.87 13.12
CA LEU A 57 -6.25 14.87 12.90
C LEU A 57 -6.04 14.10 11.60
N ARG A 58 -5.88 14.83 10.50
CA ARG A 58 -5.61 14.37 9.13
C ARG A 58 -4.59 15.30 8.48
N THR A 59 -3.96 14.85 7.39
CA THR A 59 -2.97 15.64 6.65
C THR A 59 -3.59 16.65 5.68
N SER A 60 -4.78 16.37 5.12
CA SER A 60 -5.40 17.12 4.02
C SER A 60 -5.50 18.64 4.22
N PRO A 61 -5.92 19.19 5.38
CA PRO A 61 -6.02 20.64 5.55
C PRO A 61 -4.65 21.34 5.66
N TRP A 62 -3.59 20.62 5.99
CA TRP A 62 -2.30 21.21 6.37
C TRP A 62 -1.21 21.02 5.32
N MET A 63 -1.18 19.89 4.63
CA MET A 63 -0.03 19.56 3.78
C MET A 63 0.02 20.37 2.50
N GLN A 64 -1.11 20.66 1.86
CA GLN A 64 -1.13 21.42 0.60
C GLN A 64 -0.44 22.81 0.71
N PRO A 65 -0.79 23.68 1.69
CA PRO A 65 -0.11 24.97 1.81
C PRO A 65 1.37 24.83 2.20
N LEU A 66 1.74 23.84 3.03
CA LEU A 66 3.14 23.60 3.39
C LEU A 66 3.97 23.18 2.17
N LEU A 67 3.46 22.24 1.37
CA LEU A 67 4.14 21.74 0.17
C LEU A 67 4.29 22.84 -0.89
N THR A 68 3.24 23.65 -1.08
CA THR A 68 3.27 24.80 -2.01
C THR A 68 4.33 25.83 -1.60
N ALA A 69 4.54 26.01 -0.29
CA ALA A 69 5.57 26.91 0.25
C ALA A 69 6.96 26.24 0.41
N GLY A 70 7.12 24.97 0.02
CA GLY A 70 8.38 24.23 0.15
C GLY A 70 8.77 23.89 1.60
N VAL A 71 7.82 23.93 2.54
CA VAL A 71 8.08 23.63 3.96
C VAL A 71 8.11 22.14 4.20
N PHE A 72 9.25 21.65 4.67
CA PHE A 72 9.44 20.26 5.08
C PHE A 72 9.15 20.11 6.57
N ILE A 73 8.35 19.11 6.95
CA ILE A 73 8.20 18.68 8.35
C ILE A 73 8.75 17.27 8.53
N ALA A 74 9.63 17.06 9.52
CA ALA A 74 10.35 15.81 9.68
C ALA A 74 9.48 14.70 10.30
N LYS A 75 8.62 15.05 11.25
CA LYS A 75 7.88 14.11 12.10
C LYS A 75 6.41 14.49 12.20
N ALA A 76 5.53 13.50 12.11
CA ALA A 76 4.10 13.67 12.35
C ALA A 76 3.52 12.64 13.32
N HIS A 77 2.33 12.95 13.84
CA HIS A 77 1.41 12.07 14.53
C HIS A 77 0.00 12.32 13.96
N VAL A 78 -0.43 11.49 13.02
CA VAL A 78 -1.77 11.61 12.42
C VAL A 78 -2.77 10.86 13.29
N LEU A 79 -3.57 11.61 14.05
CA LEU A 79 -4.42 11.07 15.11
C LEU A 79 -5.44 10.06 14.57
N SER A 80 -6.04 10.31 13.41
CA SER A 80 -7.00 9.38 12.79
C SER A 80 -6.38 8.03 12.44
N LEU A 81 -5.16 8.01 11.89
CA LEU A 81 -4.42 6.79 11.56
C LEU A 81 -3.95 6.07 12.83
N ALA A 82 -3.47 6.82 13.83
CA ALA A 82 -3.10 6.29 15.13
C ALA A 82 -4.30 5.61 15.82
N GLN A 83 -5.46 6.25 15.79
CA GLN A 83 -6.72 5.74 16.34
C GLN A 83 -7.11 4.41 15.68
N ARG A 84 -7.12 4.37 14.34
CA ARG A 84 -7.41 3.15 13.57
C ARG A 84 -6.44 2.00 13.88
N ILE A 85 -5.14 2.29 14.03
CA ILE A 85 -4.13 1.30 14.39
C ILE A 85 -4.40 0.76 15.80
N MET A 86 -4.61 1.65 16.77
CA MET A 86 -4.86 1.27 18.16
C MET A 86 -6.16 0.48 18.32
N HIS A 87 -7.24 0.91 17.67
CA HIS A 87 -8.54 0.23 17.69
C HIS A 87 -8.42 -1.25 17.29
N ARG A 88 -7.62 -1.53 16.26
CA ARG A 88 -7.44 -2.90 15.75
C ARG A 88 -6.34 -3.68 16.46
N SER A 89 -5.39 -3.01 17.11
CA SER A 89 -4.20 -3.62 17.68
C SER A 89 -4.53 -4.38 18.97
N PRO A 90 -4.25 -5.69 19.06
CA PRO A 90 -4.37 -6.41 20.32
C PRO A 90 -3.26 -6.04 21.32
N LEU A 91 -2.33 -5.15 20.96
CA LEU A 91 -1.35 -4.58 21.89
C LEU A 91 -1.88 -3.34 22.62
N ALA A 92 -3.00 -2.75 22.20
CA ALA A 92 -3.60 -1.64 22.93
C ALA A 92 -4.04 -2.11 24.32
N ALA A 93 -3.70 -1.34 25.36
CA ALA A 93 -4.06 -1.62 26.75
C ALA A 93 -5.55 -1.37 27.02
N GLU A 94 -6.16 -0.48 26.23
CA GLU A 94 -7.55 -0.07 26.36
C GLU A 94 -8.23 -0.11 24.99
N GLN A 95 -9.54 -0.40 25.00
CA GLN A 95 -10.35 -0.32 23.79
C GLN A 95 -10.58 1.15 23.45
N VAL A 96 -10.16 1.53 22.24
CA VAL A 96 -10.40 2.87 21.71
C VAL A 96 -11.43 2.78 20.57
N PRO A 97 -12.31 3.79 20.40
CA PRO A 97 -13.28 3.78 19.30
C PRO A 97 -12.57 3.76 17.95
N ASP A 98 -13.18 3.12 16.95
CA ASP A 98 -12.68 3.23 15.59
C ASP A 98 -12.87 4.66 15.07
N PHE A 99 -12.05 5.04 14.11
CA PHE A 99 -12.14 6.30 13.41
C PHE A 99 -12.57 6.03 11.96
N ASP A 100 -13.58 6.74 11.46
CA ASP A 100 -13.97 6.59 10.06
C ASP A 100 -12.95 7.29 9.15
N LEU A 101 -12.12 6.49 8.48
CA LEU A 101 -11.14 7.00 7.52
C LEU A 101 -11.75 7.26 6.14
N GLU A 102 -12.89 6.65 5.83
CA GLU A 102 -13.51 6.62 4.50
C GLU A 102 -14.55 7.74 4.33
N HIS A 103 -15.34 7.99 5.37
CA HIS A 103 -16.21 9.16 5.44
C HIS A 103 -15.50 10.23 6.25
N SER A 104 -14.81 11.11 5.55
CA SER A 104 -14.68 12.46 6.07
C SER A 104 -16.10 13.03 6.07
N GLU A 105 -16.53 13.74 7.11
CA GLU A 105 -17.74 14.58 7.08
C GLU A 105 -17.61 15.77 6.07
N THR A 106 -16.80 15.58 5.03
CA THR A 106 -16.82 16.32 3.78
C THR A 106 -17.77 15.59 2.85
N THR A 107 -19.00 16.09 2.77
CA THR A 107 -19.78 15.98 1.55
C THR A 107 -18.87 16.29 0.36
N THR A 108 -18.80 15.34 -0.56
CA THR A 108 -18.25 15.52 -1.90
C THR A 108 -18.92 16.70 -2.58
N GLU A 109 -18.36 17.89 -2.46
CA GLU A 109 -18.42 18.83 -3.56
C GLU A 109 -17.28 18.46 -4.51
N HIS A 110 -17.69 18.10 -5.71
CA HIS A 110 -16.83 17.98 -6.88
C HIS A 110 -15.83 19.14 -6.93
N PHE A 111 -14.69 18.91 -7.57
CA PHE A 111 -13.70 19.91 -7.98
C PHE A 111 -14.35 21.10 -8.74
N ASN A 112 -15.04 21.98 -8.02
CA ASN A 112 -15.37 23.33 -8.44
C ASN A 112 -14.20 24.19 -8.02
N GLN A 113 -13.73 25.01 -8.96
CA GLN A 113 -12.59 25.91 -8.80
C GLN A 113 -12.80 26.97 -7.70
N ASP A 114 -14.00 27.04 -7.11
CA ASP A 114 -14.39 28.01 -6.09
C ASP A 114 -14.13 27.55 -4.65
N ALA A 115 -13.91 26.25 -4.39
CA ALA A 115 -13.59 25.74 -3.03
C ALA A 115 -12.15 26.07 -2.57
N LEU A 116 -11.34 26.72 -3.43
CA LEU A 116 -9.96 27.10 -3.13
C LEU A 116 -9.86 28.22 -2.07
N PHE A 117 -10.96 28.96 -1.85
CA PHE A 117 -11.01 30.19 -1.07
C PHE A 117 -11.69 30.09 0.30
N ASP A 118 -12.34 28.98 0.63
CA ASP A 118 -13.04 28.84 1.91
C ASP A 118 -12.13 28.41 3.05
N ALA A 119 -12.32 29.04 4.22
CA ALA A 119 -11.69 28.63 5.47
C ALA A 119 -12.26 27.28 5.92
N PRO A 120 -11.48 26.39 6.56
CA PRO A 120 -12.00 25.15 7.11
C PRO A 120 -13.01 25.46 8.23
N THR A 121 -14.31 25.39 7.89
CA THR A 121 -15.43 25.70 8.80
C THR A 121 -15.80 24.52 9.71
N PHE A 122 -15.16 23.37 9.54
CA PHE A 122 -15.41 22.16 10.33
C PHE A 122 -14.10 21.44 10.63
N GLY A 123 -13.72 21.41 11.90
CA GLY A 123 -12.59 20.67 12.43
C GLY A 123 -12.75 20.47 13.94
N GLU A 124 -12.21 19.38 14.46
CA GLU A 124 -12.13 19.13 15.90
C GLU A 124 -11.35 20.27 16.58
N SER A 125 -11.82 20.71 17.75
CA SER A 125 -11.17 21.80 18.47
C SER A 125 -9.76 21.40 18.93
N LEU A 126 -8.90 22.38 19.22
CA LEU A 126 -7.57 22.10 19.78
C LEU A 126 -7.65 21.23 21.05
N GLU A 127 -8.64 21.47 21.90
CA GLU A 127 -8.88 20.69 23.12
C GLU A 127 -9.22 19.23 22.79
N ASP A 128 -10.09 18.99 21.82
CA ASP A 128 -10.45 17.64 21.36
C ASP A 128 -9.24 16.87 20.84
N LEU A 129 -8.37 17.53 20.05
CA LEU A 129 -7.15 16.90 19.51
C LEU A 129 -6.17 16.51 20.60
N ILE A 130 -5.98 17.36 21.61
CA ILE A 130 -5.11 17.09 22.75
C ILE A 130 -5.69 15.96 23.61
N GLN A 131 -7.01 15.97 23.82
CA GLN A 131 -7.71 14.91 24.54
C GLN A 131 -7.56 13.57 23.82
N LEU A 132 -7.79 13.54 22.51
CA LEU A 132 -7.64 12.34 21.68
C LEU A 132 -6.21 11.80 21.75
N TYR A 133 -5.20 12.66 21.61
CA TYR A 133 -3.80 12.27 21.76
C TYR A 133 -3.50 11.70 23.16
N THR A 134 -4.05 12.32 24.20
CA THR A 134 -3.86 11.87 25.59
C THR A 134 -4.48 10.49 25.83
N GLN A 135 -5.70 10.26 25.31
CA GLN A 135 -6.35 8.94 25.36
C GLN A 135 -5.54 7.89 24.60
N GLN A 136 -5.03 8.21 23.40
CA GLN A 136 -4.14 7.33 22.65
C GLN A 136 -2.86 6.99 23.44
N ARG A 137 -2.29 7.96 24.15
CA ARG A 137 -1.10 7.77 24.98
C ARG A 137 -1.34 6.83 26.16
N GLN A 138 -2.53 6.90 26.76
CA GLN A 138 -3.00 6.03 27.84
C GLN A 138 -3.26 4.61 27.32
N ALA A 139 -3.84 4.47 26.13
CA ALA A 139 -4.14 3.18 25.50
C ALA A 139 -2.91 2.41 24.99
N LEU A 140 -1.71 3.00 24.99
CA LEU A 140 -0.49 2.28 24.64
C LEU A 140 -0.14 1.20 25.68
N PRO A 141 0.47 0.07 25.27
CA PRO A 141 0.78 -1.03 26.18
C PRO A 141 1.75 -0.61 27.30
N GLN A 142 1.60 -1.26 28.44
CA GLN A 142 2.48 -1.08 29.60
C GLN A 142 3.83 -1.77 29.39
N ASP A 143 3.89 -2.88 28.63
CA ASP A 143 5.15 -3.53 28.27
C ASP A 143 6.02 -2.59 27.41
N PRO A 144 7.25 -2.23 27.85
CA PRO A 144 8.08 -1.26 27.14
C PRO A 144 8.43 -1.65 25.70
N MET A 145 8.56 -2.96 25.41
CA MET A 145 8.92 -3.42 24.07
C MET A 145 7.72 -3.34 23.12
N ALA A 146 6.55 -3.81 23.56
CA ALA A 146 5.29 -3.66 22.83
C ALA A 146 4.95 -2.18 22.60
N ARG A 147 5.24 -1.32 23.59
CA ARG A 147 5.02 0.13 23.49
C ARG A 147 5.85 0.75 22.38
N LYS A 148 7.16 0.50 22.39
CA LYS A 148 8.08 0.99 21.36
C LYS A 148 7.68 0.52 19.96
N ARG A 149 7.23 -0.73 19.83
CA ARG A 149 6.76 -1.31 18.56
C ARG A 149 5.51 -0.59 18.03
N LEU A 150 4.48 -0.46 18.87
CA LEU A 150 3.23 0.18 18.47
C LEU A 150 3.42 1.68 18.20
N GLU A 151 4.24 2.37 18.99
CA GLU A 151 4.65 3.75 18.72
C GLU A 151 5.39 3.90 17.39
N LEU A 152 6.34 2.99 17.09
CA LEU A 152 7.04 2.99 15.81
C LEU A 152 6.05 2.81 14.65
N LEU A 153 5.07 1.92 14.78
CA LEU A 153 4.03 1.73 13.76
C LEU A 153 3.24 3.02 13.51
N ILE A 154 2.78 3.67 14.58
CA ILE A 154 2.01 4.92 14.49
C ILE A 154 2.84 6.02 13.83
N HIS A 155 4.10 6.18 14.24
CA HIS A 155 5.00 7.16 13.67
C HIS A 155 5.32 6.86 12.20
N ALA A 156 5.54 5.60 11.84
CA ALA A 156 5.83 5.18 10.48
C ALA A 156 4.61 5.41 9.55
N GLU A 157 3.40 5.08 10.01
CA GLU A 157 2.16 5.37 9.26
C GLU A 157 1.95 6.88 9.10
N SER A 158 2.21 7.66 10.15
CA SER A 158 2.08 9.12 10.11
C SER A 158 3.06 9.76 9.13
N VAL A 159 4.32 9.31 9.10
CA VAL A 159 5.30 9.74 8.09
C VAL A 159 4.90 9.25 6.71
N GLY A 160 4.34 8.05 6.60
CA GLY A 160 3.73 7.54 5.38
C GLY A 160 2.66 8.48 4.81
N ALA A 161 1.80 9.04 5.68
CA ALA A 161 0.79 10.01 5.26
C ALA A 161 1.42 11.32 4.72
N LEU A 162 2.53 11.78 5.29
CA LEU A 162 3.29 12.91 4.72
C LEU A 162 3.83 12.58 3.33
N ILE A 163 4.45 11.40 3.18
CA ILE A 163 5.01 10.92 1.90
C ILE A 163 3.93 10.77 0.83
N ALA A 164 2.75 10.29 1.21
CA ALA A 164 1.60 10.22 0.33
C ALA A 164 1.21 11.62 -0.21
N CYS A 165 1.11 12.62 0.67
CA CYS A 165 0.84 14.01 0.26
C CYS A 165 1.95 14.59 -0.62
N GLU A 166 3.22 14.29 -0.31
CA GLU A 166 4.37 14.70 -1.12
C GLU A 166 4.33 14.09 -2.53
N MET A 167 4.05 12.80 -2.64
CA MET A 167 3.90 12.11 -3.93
C MET A 167 2.71 12.63 -4.72
N GLU A 168 1.58 12.89 -4.05
CA GLU A 168 0.39 13.46 -4.70
C GLU A 168 0.64 14.88 -5.20
N HIS A 169 1.34 15.72 -4.41
CA HIS A 169 1.69 17.08 -4.81
C HIS A 169 2.67 17.11 -5.98
N VAL A 170 3.71 16.27 -5.91
CA VAL A 170 4.73 16.21 -6.95
C VAL A 170 4.13 15.55 -8.19
N GLY A 171 3.62 14.32 -8.09
CA GLY A 171 3.14 13.52 -9.21
C GLY A 171 4.24 12.74 -9.93
N LEU A 172 3.85 11.72 -10.67
CA LEU A 172 4.70 10.84 -11.49
C LEU A 172 4.75 11.36 -12.93
N SER A 173 5.95 11.56 -13.50
CA SER A 173 6.07 12.03 -14.89
C SER A 173 5.42 11.10 -15.90
N TRP A 174 4.65 11.69 -16.83
CA TRP A 174 3.73 11.00 -17.71
C TRP A 174 3.70 11.60 -19.12
N ASP A 175 3.94 10.77 -20.13
CA ASP A 175 3.79 11.12 -21.55
C ASP A 175 2.30 11.04 -21.95
N GLU A 176 1.59 12.14 -21.73
CA GLU A 176 0.16 12.24 -22.04
C GLU A 176 -0.12 12.04 -23.54
N ALA A 177 0.70 12.64 -24.40
CA ALA A 177 0.56 12.54 -25.85
C ALA A 177 0.76 11.09 -26.32
N GLY A 178 1.81 10.42 -25.82
CA GLY A 178 2.04 9.00 -26.07
C GLY A 178 0.91 8.12 -25.55
N HIS A 179 0.33 8.44 -24.39
CA HIS A 179 -0.84 7.72 -23.88
C HIS A 179 -2.05 7.88 -24.78
N ARG A 180 -2.37 9.11 -25.21
CA ARG A 180 -3.49 9.34 -26.15
C ARG A 180 -3.26 8.59 -27.47
N ALA A 181 -2.03 8.59 -28.00
CA ALA A 181 -1.69 7.83 -29.20
C ALA A 181 -1.90 6.32 -29.01
N LEU A 182 -1.45 5.76 -27.88
CA LEU A 182 -1.69 4.36 -27.51
C LEU A 182 -3.19 4.03 -27.46
N LEU A 183 -4.01 4.91 -26.88
CA LEU A 183 -5.46 4.72 -26.86
C LEU A 183 -6.06 4.74 -28.27
N ARG A 184 -5.60 5.63 -29.17
CA ARG A 184 -6.06 5.61 -30.58
C ARG A 184 -5.66 4.32 -31.30
N GLU A 185 -4.44 3.86 -31.06
CA GLU A 185 -3.94 2.62 -31.63
C GLU A 185 -4.71 1.39 -31.13
N GLN A 186 -5.00 1.30 -29.84
CA GLN A 186 -5.60 0.10 -29.24
C GLN A 186 -7.13 0.12 -29.25
N LEU A 187 -7.76 1.28 -29.07
CA LEU A 187 -9.21 1.42 -28.87
C LEU A 187 -9.95 2.13 -30.01
N GLY A 188 -9.24 2.88 -30.86
CA GLY A 188 -9.85 3.70 -31.93
C GLY A 188 -10.10 5.14 -31.47
N GLU A 189 -10.94 5.89 -32.18
CA GLU A 189 -11.23 7.30 -31.85
C GLU A 189 -11.83 7.50 -30.46
N ARG A 190 -11.68 8.71 -29.92
CA ARG A 190 -12.23 9.09 -28.62
C ARG A 190 -13.75 9.08 -28.70
N VAL A 191 -14.39 8.52 -27.68
CA VAL A 191 -15.85 8.49 -27.55
C VAL A 191 -16.27 9.16 -26.24
N SER A 192 -17.58 9.41 -26.08
CA SER A 192 -18.12 9.88 -24.80
C SER A 192 -17.96 8.81 -23.72
N GLU A 193 -18.02 9.22 -22.45
CA GLU A 193 -17.81 8.35 -21.27
C GLU A 193 -18.66 7.06 -21.28
N TYR A 194 -19.90 7.14 -21.77
CA TYR A 194 -20.84 6.02 -21.78
C TYR A 194 -20.76 5.15 -23.04
N ALA A 195 -19.95 5.55 -24.03
CA ALA A 195 -19.85 4.84 -25.30
C ALA A 195 -18.66 3.87 -25.31
N ARG A 196 -18.85 2.71 -25.94
CA ARG A 196 -17.77 1.73 -26.13
C ARG A 196 -16.87 2.20 -27.28
N PRO A 197 -15.53 2.27 -27.10
CA PRO A 197 -14.61 2.65 -28.18
C PRO A 197 -14.72 1.75 -29.43
N PRO A 198 -14.48 2.27 -30.65
CA PRO A 198 -14.78 1.56 -31.89
C PRO A 198 -14.14 0.16 -32.01
N LYS A 199 -12.85 0.02 -31.69
CA LYS A 199 -12.16 -1.28 -31.78
C LYS A 199 -12.67 -2.27 -30.74
N LEU A 200 -13.05 -1.78 -29.55
CA LEU A 200 -13.65 -2.61 -28.51
C LEU A 200 -15.07 -3.03 -28.89
N ALA A 201 -15.84 -2.16 -29.53
CA ALA A 201 -17.18 -2.46 -30.03
C ALA A 201 -17.17 -3.52 -31.13
N LEU A 202 -16.25 -3.41 -32.09
CA LEU A 202 -16.03 -4.43 -33.12
C LEU A 202 -15.69 -5.78 -32.51
N LYS A 203 -14.75 -5.83 -31.56
CA LYS A 203 -14.40 -7.08 -30.87
C LYS A 203 -15.54 -7.67 -30.05
N ALA A 204 -16.39 -6.84 -29.43
CA ALA A 204 -17.58 -7.32 -28.75
C ALA A 204 -18.53 -8.03 -29.73
N GLN A 205 -18.71 -7.46 -30.93
CA GLN A 205 -19.56 -8.03 -31.97
C GLN A 205 -18.97 -9.34 -32.51
N GLU A 206 -17.66 -9.38 -32.78
CA GLU A 206 -16.94 -10.60 -33.18
C GLU A 206 -17.09 -11.71 -32.15
N LEU A 207 -16.96 -11.39 -30.85
CA LEU A 207 -17.16 -12.34 -29.76
C LEU A 207 -18.60 -12.85 -29.70
N ALA A 208 -19.59 -11.96 -29.84
CA ALA A 208 -21.00 -12.34 -29.84
C ALA A 208 -21.34 -13.31 -30.99
N THR A 209 -20.78 -13.06 -32.19
CA THR A 209 -20.90 -13.96 -33.34
C THR A 209 -20.19 -15.29 -33.10
N THR A 210 -18.96 -15.26 -32.60
CA THR A 210 -18.15 -16.48 -32.38
C THR A 210 -18.72 -17.37 -31.27
N LEU A 211 -19.32 -16.77 -30.24
CA LEU A 211 -20.02 -17.46 -29.15
C LEU A 211 -21.48 -17.84 -29.49
N ASN A 212 -21.94 -17.53 -30.71
CA ASN A 212 -23.32 -17.72 -31.15
C ASN A 212 -24.35 -17.21 -30.11
N THR A 213 -24.08 -16.00 -29.59
CA THR A 213 -24.87 -15.34 -28.56
C THR A 213 -25.09 -13.89 -28.98
N PRO A 214 -26.07 -13.63 -29.87
CA PRO A 214 -26.39 -12.27 -30.32
C PRO A 214 -26.76 -11.37 -29.13
N GLY A 215 -26.26 -10.13 -29.14
CA GLY A 215 -26.53 -9.17 -28.07
C GLY A 215 -25.75 -9.40 -26.77
N LEU A 216 -24.79 -10.34 -26.75
CA LEU A 216 -23.90 -10.56 -25.60
C LEU A 216 -23.26 -9.24 -25.16
N ASN A 217 -23.38 -8.91 -23.87
CA ASN A 217 -22.56 -7.89 -23.26
C ASN A 217 -21.31 -8.53 -22.62
N PRO A 218 -20.12 -8.47 -23.25
CA PRO A 218 -18.95 -9.18 -22.73
C PRO A 218 -18.31 -8.47 -21.52
N ASP A 219 -18.77 -7.27 -21.17
CA ASP A 219 -18.37 -6.57 -19.94
C ASP A 219 -19.08 -7.14 -18.71
N SER A 220 -20.22 -7.84 -18.88
CA SER A 220 -20.91 -8.55 -17.80
C SER A 220 -20.25 -9.90 -17.55
N PRO A 221 -19.59 -10.11 -16.39
CA PRO A 221 -18.93 -11.39 -16.09
C PRO A 221 -19.90 -12.57 -16.09
N GLN A 222 -21.16 -12.34 -15.69
CA GLN A 222 -22.20 -13.35 -15.62
C GLN A 222 -22.68 -13.77 -17.01
N GLU A 223 -22.90 -12.82 -17.92
CA GLU A 223 -23.29 -13.12 -19.30
C GLU A 223 -22.17 -13.82 -20.06
N LEU A 224 -20.93 -13.32 -19.92
CA LEU A 224 -19.77 -13.93 -20.56
C LEU A 224 -19.53 -15.35 -20.07
N LEU A 225 -19.69 -15.62 -18.76
CA LEU A 225 -19.58 -16.96 -18.20
C LEU A 225 -20.64 -17.91 -18.80
N LYS A 226 -21.91 -17.47 -18.86
CA LYS A 226 -23.00 -18.24 -19.46
C LYS A 226 -22.74 -18.53 -20.94
N ALA A 227 -22.27 -17.53 -21.69
CA ALA A 227 -21.95 -17.69 -23.11
C ALA A 227 -20.81 -18.71 -23.33
N LEU A 228 -19.75 -18.65 -22.52
CA LEU A 228 -18.65 -19.62 -22.56
C LEU A 228 -19.11 -21.04 -22.21
N GLN A 229 -19.94 -21.21 -21.17
CA GLN A 229 -20.51 -22.51 -20.81
C GLN A 229 -21.39 -23.07 -21.92
N LYS A 230 -22.23 -22.23 -22.54
CA LYS A 230 -23.06 -22.60 -23.70
C LYS A 230 -22.21 -23.00 -24.90
N ALA A 231 -21.05 -22.38 -25.09
CA ALA A 231 -20.07 -22.74 -26.11
C ALA A 231 -19.24 -24.00 -25.77
N GLY A 232 -19.53 -24.67 -24.65
CA GLY A 232 -18.92 -25.94 -24.27
C GLY A 232 -17.66 -25.83 -23.40
N PHE A 233 -17.29 -24.65 -22.92
CA PHE A 233 -16.16 -24.50 -22.01
C PHE A 233 -16.55 -24.85 -20.58
N ALA A 234 -15.85 -25.80 -19.97
CA ALA A 234 -16.02 -26.19 -18.57
C ALA A 234 -15.34 -25.18 -17.60
N VAL A 235 -15.77 -23.91 -17.67
CA VAL A 235 -15.26 -22.82 -16.81
C VAL A 235 -16.23 -22.50 -15.67
N ARG A 236 -15.67 -22.17 -14.52
CA ARG A 236 -16.36 -21.74 -13.30
C ARG A 236 -16.29 -20.23 -13.12
N SER A 237 -15.30 -19.57 -13.72
CA SER A 237 -15.17 -18.12 -13.73
C SER A 237 -14.58 -17.58 -15.02
N VAL A 238 -14.71 -16.28 -15.23
CA VAL A 238 -14.07 -15.54 -16.34
C VAL A 238 -12.78 -14.84 -15.91
N ARG A 239 -12.12 -15.35 -14.86
CA ARG A 239 -10.82 -14.82 -14.40
C ARG A 239 -9.73 -15.22 -15.39
N ALA A 240 -8.81 -14.31 -15.66
CA ALA A 240 -7.77 -14.51 -16.68
C ALA A 240 -6.98 -15.81 -16.46
N TRP A 241 -6.52 -16.08 -15.24
CA TRP A 241 -5.73 -17.28 -14.93
C TRP A 241 -6.45 -18.61 -15.22
N GLU A 242 -7.78 -18.65 -15.10
CA GLU A 242 -8.56 -19.87 -15.39
C GLU A 242 -8.71 -20.02 -16.91
N LEU A 243 -9.01 -18.92 -17.60
CA LEU A 243 -9.13 -18.90 -19.05
C LEU A 243 -7.79 -19.21 -19.74
N GLU A 244 -6.68 -18.70 -19.21
CA GLU A 244 -5.31 -18.94 -19.73
C GLU A 244 -4.90 -20.41 -19.72
N GLN A 245 -5.53 -21.25 -18.89
CA GLN A 245 -5.30 -22.71 -18.88
C GLN A 245 -5.93 -23.42 -20.08
N ILE A 246 -6.81 -22.75 -20.83
CA ILE A 246 -7.55 -23.32 -21.96
C ILE A 246 -6.91 -22.85 -23.26
N ASN A 247 -6.18 -23.74 -23.94
CA ASN A 247 -5.58 -23.43 -25.24
C ASN A 247 -6.62 -23.53 -26.37
N HIS A 248 -7.45 -22.48 -26.52
CA HIS A 248 -8.46 -22.40 -27.57
C HIS A 248 -8.49 -21.00 -28.22
N PRO A 249 -8.61 -20.88 -29.57
CA PRO A 249 -8.64 -19.58 -30.24
C PRO A 249 -9.70 -18.61 -29.73
N LEU A 250 -10.92 -19.10 -29.45
CA LEU A 250 -12.00 -18.30 -28.84
C LEU A 250 -11.58 -17.71 -27.49
N ILE A 251 -10.92 -18.49 -26.64
CA ILE A 251 -10.49 -18.03 -25.32
C ILE A 251 -9.43 -16.93 -25.46
N LYS A 252 -8.54 -17.02 -26.45
CA LYS A 252 -7.59 -15.94 -26.78
C LYS A 252 -8.32 -14.64 -27.16
N GLN A 253 -9.40 -14.72 -27.95
CA GLN A 253 -10.21 -13.55 -28.29
C GLN A 253 -10.90 -12.95 -27.04
N VAL A 254 -11.41 -13.78 -26.14
CA VAL A 254 -12.00 -13.32 -24.87
C VAL A 254 -10.95 -12.63 -23.99
N LEU A 255 -9.76 -13.19 -23.87
CA LEU A 255 -8.66 -12.57 -23.13
C LEU A 255 -8.24 -11.23 -23.74
N GLU A 256 -8.19 -11.14 -25.07
CA GLU A 256 -7.89 -9.91 -25.80
C GLU A 256 -8.97 -8.83 -25.56
N TYR A 257 -10.25 -9.19 -25.64
CA TYR A 257 -11.35 -8.29 -25.30
C TYR A 257 -11.23 -7.79 -23.86
N LYS A 258 -11.00 -8.69 -22.90
CA LYS A 258 -10.85 -8.32 -21.48
C LYS A 258 -9.66 -7.38 -21.26
N LYS A 259 -8.56 -7.57 -22.00
CA LYS A 259 -7.39 -6.68 -21.96
C LYS A 259 -7.77 -5.27 -22.44
N LEU A 260 -8.47 -5.15 -23.57
CA LEU A 260 -8.87 -3.86 -24.13
C LEU A 260 -9.98 -3.19 -23.31
N SER A 261 -10.97 -3.94 -22.82
CA SER A 261 -12.01 -3.45 -21.92
C SER A 261 -11.42 -2.92 -20.61
N ARG A 262 -10.39 -3.58 -20.06
CA ARG A 262 -9.64 -3.07 -18.91
C ARG A 262 -8.83 -1.81 -19.25
N LEU A 263 -8.18 -1.75 -20.41
CA LEU A 263 -7.48 -0.53 -20.86
C LEU A 263 -8.45 0.64 -20.94
N ALA A 264 -9.62 0.45 -21.57
CA ALA A 264 -10.64 1.50 -21.72
C ALA A 264 -11.21 1.97 -20.38
N SER A 265 -11.46 1.06 -19.43
CA SER A 265 -12.09 1.40 -18.15
C SER A 265 -11.11 1.88 -17.07
N ALA A 266 -9.89 1.35 -17.03
CA ALA A 266 -8.91 1.66 -15.97
C ALA A 266 -7.84 2.68 -16.40
N HIS A 267 -7.60 2.85 -17.70
CA HIS A 267 -6.55 3.74 -18.23
C HIS A 267 -7.00 4.44 -19.51
N GLY A 268 -8.32 4.64 -19.69
CA GLY A 268 -8.89 5.28 -20.88
C GLY A 268 -8.81 6.81 -20.84
N ASP A 269 -9.46 7.48 -21.80
CA ASP A 269 -9.45 8.94 -21.90
C ASP A 269 -9.99 9.64 -20.66
N VAL A 270 -11.08 9.12 -20.06
CA VAL A 270 -11.68 9.71 -18.84
C VAL A 270 -10.70 9.62 -17.66
N TRP A 271 -10.04 8.47 -17.51
CA TRP A 271 -9.01 8.30 -16.49
C TRP A 271 -7.84 9.26 -16.71
N LEU A 272 -7.38 9.37 -17.96
CA LEU A 272 -6.27 10.24 -18.32
C LEU A 272 -6.58 11.71 -17.99
N ASP A 273 -7.76 12.20 -18.38
CA ASP A 273 -8.19 13.58 -18.11
C ASP A 273 -8.38 13.86 -16.61
N GLN A 274 -8.78 12.85 -15.83
CA GLN A 274 -9.01 13.00 -14.40
C GLN A 274 -7.71 13.03 -13.60
N TRP A 275 -6.77 12.14 -13.92
CA TRP A 275 -5.62 11.83 -13.06
C TRP A 275 -4.29 12.37 -13.55
N VAL A 276 -4.20 12.79 -14.81
CA VAL A 276 -2.98 13.40 -15.37
C VAL A 276 -3.22 14.88 -15.63
N LYS A 277 -2.35 15.71 -15.04
CA LYS A 277 -2.34 17.16 -15.20
C LYS A 277 -0.90 17.61 -15.41
N ASP A 278 -0.69 18.56 -16.31
CA ASP A 278 0.65 19.11 -16.59
C ASP A 278 1.71 18.03 -16.88
N SER A 279 1.33 16.99 -17.63
CA SER A 279 2.19 15.82 -17.92
C SER A 279 2.66 15.03 -16.70
N ARG A 280 1.90 15.07 -15.59
CA ARG A 280 2.16 14.28 -14.40
C ARG A 280 0.90 13.58 -13.91
N PHE A 281 1.05 12.31 -13.54
CA PHE A 281 0.01 11.51 -12.91
C PHE A 281 0.03 11.75 -11.39
N HIS A 282 -1.11 12.14 -10.82
CA HIS A 282 -1.24 12.47 -9.40
C HIS A 282 -2.10 11.42 -8.67
N PRO A 283 -1.52 10.27 -8.26
CA PRO A 283 -2.27 9.25 -7.53
C PRO A 283 -2.67 9.77 -6.14
N HIS A 284 -3.93 9.59 -5.78
CA HIS A 284 -4.41 9.82 -4.42
C HIS A 284 -4.31 8.51 -3.62
N TYR A 285 -3.41 8.47 -2.65
CA TYR A 285 -3.18 7.29 -1.80
C TYR A 285 -4.13 7.26 -0.61
N VAL A 286 -4.76 6.11 -0.39
CA VAL A 286 -5.68 5.88 0.73
C VAL A 286 -5.00 4.97 1.74
N LEU A 287 -4.68 5.54 2.91
CA LEU A 287 -3.95 4.87 4.00
C LEU A 287 -4.91 4.34 5.08
N GLY A 288 -4.47 3.36 5.86
CA GLY A 288 -5.22 2.84 7.01
C GLY A 288 -6.54 2.06 6.71
N THR A 289 -6.98 1.97 5.45
CA THR A 289 -8.22 1.26 5.07
C THR A 289 -8.00 -0.24 4.90
N VAL A 290 -6.92 -0.65 4.23
CA VAL A 290 -6.58 -2.06 4.04
C VAL A 290 -6.07 -2.65 5.37
N VAL A 291 -6.65 -3.78 5.79
CA VAL A 291 -6.34 -4.42 7.08
C VAL A 291 -4.85 -4.70 7.24
N SER A 292 -4.15 -5.14 6.19
CA SER A 292 -2.70 -5.41 6.19
C SER A 292 -1.82 -4.16 6.21
N GLY A 293 -2.38 -2.94 6.18
CA GLY A 293 -1.60 -1.70 6.13
C GLY A 293 -0.99 -1.39 4.77
N ARG A 294 -1.23 -2.22 3.75
CA ARG A 294 -0.90 -1.86 2.36
C ARG A 294 -1.70 -0.64 1.93
N TRP A 295 -1.09 0.24 1.16
CA TRP A 295 -1.80 1.41 0.66
C TRP A 295 -2.74 1.01 -0.48
N ALA A 296 -3.94 1.57 -0.46
CA ALA A 296 -4.81 1.62 -1.62
C ALA A 296 -4.59 2.94 -2.35
N ALA A 297 -5.16 3.08 -3.54
CA ALA A 297 -5.23 4.36 -4.22
C ALA A 297 -6.57 4.51 -4.94
N SER A 298 -7.05 5.74 -4.98
CA SER A 298 -8.21 6.13 -5.78
C SER A 298 -7.80 6.30 -7.25
N GLY A 299 -8.77 6.14 -8.16
CA GLY A 299 -8.52 6.31 -9.60
C GLY A 299 -8.30 5.02 -10.38
N GLY A 300 -9.10 3.98 -10.11
CA GLY A 300 -9.30 2.84 -11.01
C GLY A 300 -8.03 2.27 -11.64
N GLY A 301 -7.20 1.56 -10.88
CA GLY A 301 -5.96 0.97 -11.42
C GLY A 301 -4.72 1.87 -11.29
N ALA A 302 -4.79 2.96 -10.52
CA ALA A 302 -3.67 3.83 -10.15
C ALA A 302 -2.40 3.08 -9.70
N LEU A 303 -2.55 1.95 -8.98
CA LEU A 303 -1.41 1.11 -8.55
C LEU A 303 -1.11 -0.07 -9.49
N GLN A 304 -1.92 -0.27 -10.52
CA GLN A 304 -1.80 -1.35 -11.48
C GLN A 304 -1.55 -0.77 -12.87
N LEU A 305 -0.29 -0.42 -13.14
CA LEU A 305 0.16 0.03 -14.45
C LEU A 305 0.48 -1.21 -15.33
N PRO A 306 -0.34 -1.56 -16.34
CA PRO A 306 -0.03 -2.65 -17.25
C PRO A 306 1.18 -2.31 -18.12
N HIS A 307 1.85 -3.31 -18.68
CA HIS A 307 3.06 -3.10 -19.50
C HIS A 307 2.91 -2.01 -20.57
N ALA A 308 1.77 -1.97 -21.29
CA ALA A 308 1.52 -0.96 -22.31
C ALA A 308 1.48 0.48 -21.73
N ILE A 309 0.96 0.63 -20.51
CA ILE A 309 0.90 1.93 -19.82
C ILE A 309 2.25 2.29 -19.20
N ARG A 310 3.04 1.32 -18.73
CA ARG A 310 4.38 1.61 -18.17
C ARG A 310 5.28 2.33 -19.17
N GLN A 311 5.09 2.10 -20.47
CA GLN A 311 5.88 2.73 -21.53
C GLN A 311 5.64 4.23 -21.70
N VAL A 312 4.50 4.74 -21.20
CA VAL A 312 4.18 6.17 -21.22
C VAL A 312 4.65 6.89 -19.95
N VAL A 313 5.11 6.15 -18.94
CA VAL A 313 5.71 6.74 -17.74
C VAL A 313 7.17 7.07 -18.02
N ARG A 314 7.44 8.33 -18.34
CA ARG A 314 8.74 8.81 -18.82
C ARG A 314 9.14 10.12 -18.15
N THR A 315 10.42 10.27 -17.85
CA THR A 315 10.99 11.53 -17.37
C THR A 315 11.29 12.49 -18.52
N GLY A 316 11.33 13.78 -18.20
CA GLY A 316 11.88 14.80 -19.11
C GLY A 316 13.42 14.73 -19.23
N PRO A 317 14.01 15.47 -20.19
CA PRO A 317 15.46 15.52 -20.37
C PRO A 317 16.23 15.89 -19.09
N GLY A 318 17.40 15.27 -18.89
CA GLY A 318 18.26 15.52 -17.72
C GLY A 318 17.78 14.86 -16.41
N ARG A 319 16.65 14.16 -16.43
CA ARG A 319 16.10 13.44 -15.27
C ARG A 319 15.94 11.96 -15.58
N THR A 320 16.00 11.14 -14.53
CA THR A 320 15.81 9.69 -14.59
C THR A 320 14.96 9.21 -13.41
N PHE A 321 14.31 8.07 -13.58
CA PHE A 321 13.78 7.31 -12.46
C PHE A 321 14.88 6.50 -11.80
N VAL A 322 14.77 6.35 -10.48
CA VAL A 322 15.44 5.34 -9.67
C VAL A 322 14.33 4.47 -9.06
N VAL A 323 14.16 3.28 -9.62
CA VAL A 323 13.11 2.32 -9.24
C VAL A 323 13.73 1.27 -8.35
N ALA A 324 13.27 1.15 -7.11
CA ALA A 324 13.85 0.29 -6.10
C ALA A 324 12.81 -0.70 -5.54
N ASP A 325 13.13 -1.99 -5.56
CA ASP A 325 12.24 -3.09 -5.15
C ASP A 325 12.90 -3.98 -4.09
N GLY A 326 12.13 -4.32 -3.04
CA GLY A 326 12.56 -5.20 -1.96
C GLY A 326 12.70 -6.67 -2.40
N ARG A 327 13.93 -7.15 -2.62
CA ARG A 327 14.14 -8.51 -3.11
C ARG A 327 13.74 -9.56 -2.08
N GLN A 328 12.78 -10.41 -2.45
CA GLN A 328 12.36 -11.56 -1.64
C GLN A 328 11.89 -11.12 -0.25
N LEU A 329 11.20 -9.98 -0.17
CA LEU A 329 10.86 -9.31 1.08
C LEU A 329 10.08 -10.24 2.02
N GLU A 330 8.98 -10.85 1.56
CA GLU A 330 8.11 -11.66 2.43
C GLU A 330 8.84 -12.87 3.08
N PRO A 331 9.64 -13.69 2.37
CA PRO A 331 10.48 -14.71 2.99
C PRO A 331 11.47 -14.17 4.04
N ARG A 332 12.06 -13.00 3.81
CA ARG A 332 13.00 -12.37 4.75
C ARG A 332 12.28 -11.82 5.98
N ILE A 333 11.08 -11.27 5.80
CA ILE A 333 10.21 -10.90 6.91
C ILE A 333 9.85 -12.13 7.74
N LEU A 334 9.50 -13.26 7.12
CA LEU A 334 9.25 -14.51 7.85
C LEU A 334 10.50 -14.96 8.63
N ALA A 335 11.69 -14.86 8.04
CA ALA A 335 12.95 -15.14 8.73
C ALA A 335 13.12 -14.26 9.98
N ALA A 336 12.79 -12.98 9.88
CA ALA A 336 12.94 -12.01 10.96
C ALA A 336 11.95 -12.23 12.12
N ILE A 337 10.69 -12.57 11.83
CA ILE A 337 9.62 -12.62 12.83
C ILE A 337 9.40 -13.99 13.45
N SER A 338 9.90 -15.06 12.82
CA SER A 338 9.66 -16.44 13.30
C SER A 338 10.66 -16.93 14.33
N ASP A 339 11.82 -16.27 14.46
CA ASP A 339 12.96 -16.74 15.26
C ASP A 339 13.54 -18.09 14.79
N ASP A 340 13.34 -18.44 13.52
CA ASP A 340 13.92 -19.64 12.92
C ASP A 340 15.36 -19.38 12.48
N GLN A 341 16.33 -19.90 13.24
CA GLN A 341 17.76 -19.63 13.01
C GLN A 341 18.24 -20.08 11.63
N GLN A 342 17.73 -21.19 11.09
CA GLN A 342 18.16 -21.66 9.78
C GLN A 342 17.61 -20.77 8.68
N LEU A 343 16.35 -20.32 8.81
CA LEU A 343 15.77 -19.37 7.88
C LEU A 343 16.43 -17.98 7.99
N GLN A 344 16.86 -17.55 9.18
CA GLN A 344 17.65 -16.33 9.38
C GLN A 344 19.02 -16.42 8.70
N GLN A 345 19.70 -17.57 8.77
CA GLN A 345 20.95 -17.78 8.04
C GLN A 345 20.75 -17.69 6.51
N ALA A 346 19.66 -18.26 6.00
CA ALA A 346 19.27 -18.13 4.59
C ALA A 346 18.95 -16.67 4.23
N GLY A 347 18.22 -15.97 5.11
CA GLY A 347 17.86 -14.55 4.98
C GLY A 347 19.02 -13.58 5.17
N ALA A 348 20.18 -14.02 5.67
CA ALA A 348 21.39 -13.21 5.71
C ALA A 348 22.11 -13.16 4.36
N GLN A 349 21.78 -14.07 3.42
CA GLN A 349 22.40 -14.12 2.10
C GLN A 349 21.74 -13.14 1.11
N ASP A 350 22.48 -12.74 0.08
CA ASP A 350 21.98 -11.89 -1.01
C ASP A 350 20.84 -12.55 -1.82
N ASP A 351 20.92 -13.87 -2.04
CA ASP A 351 19.86 -14.64 -2.68
C ASP A 351 19.46 -15.85 -1.82
N LEU A 352 18.33 -15.70 -1.11
CA LEU A 352 17.77 -16.74 -0.26
C LEU A 352 17.44 -18.01 -1.06
N TYR A 353 16.94 -17.87 -2.29
CA TYR A 353 16.57 -19.03 -3.10
C TYR A 353 17.78 -19.78 -3.64
N GLN A 354 18.87 -19.06 -3.95
CA GLN A 354 20.13 -19.70 -4.30
C GLN A 354 20.71 -20.46 -3.11
N TRP A 355 20.65 -19.88 -1.91
CA TRP A 355 21.09 -20.57 -0.70
C TRP A 355 20.33 -21.88 -0.45
N LEU A 356 19.00 -21.91 -0.67
CA LEU A 356 18.20 -23.15 -0.54
C LEU A 356 18.65 -24.23 -1.53
N LEU A 357 19.04 -23.84 -2.73
CA LEU A 357 19.58 -24.74 -3.74
C LEU A 357 20.96 -25.27 -3.32
N ASP A 358 21.85 -24.40 -2.86
CA ASP A 358 23.21 -24.77 -2.43
C ASP A 358 23.18 -25.69 -1.19
N ALA A 359 22.23 -25.46 -0.29
CA ALA A 359 21.93 -26.33 0.85
C ALA A 359 21.27 -27.67 0.45
N LYS A 360 21.02 -27.90 -0.83
CA LYS A 360 20.37 -29.10 -1.40
C LYS A 360 18.98 -29.37 -0.81
N LEU A 361 18.26 -28.31 -0.43
CA LEU A 361 16.88 -28.40 0.05
C LEU A 361 15.88 -28.43 -1.11
N VAL A 362 16.29 -27.95 -2.29
CA VAL A 362 15.52 -27.95 -3.53
C VAL A 362 16.42 -28.30 -4.71
N SER A 363 15.83 -28.64 -5.87
CA SER A 363 16.59 -29.00 -7.08
C SER A 363 16.81 -27.81 -8.01
N THR A 364 15.96 -26.77 -7.91
CA THR A 364 16.10 -25.55 -8.71
C THR A 364 15.73 -24.30 -7.92
N ARG A 365 16.25 -23.14 -8.33
CA ARG A 365 15.86 -21.83 -7.77
C ARG A 365 14.36 -21.54 -7.94
N GLN A 366 13.75 -22.02 -9.02
CA GLN A 366 12.30 -21.86 -9.27
C GLN A 366 11.49 -22.69 -8.27
N GLU A 367 11.90 -23.92 -7.96
CA GLU A 367 11.30 -24.74 -6.91
C GLU A 367 11.44 -24.09 -5.53
N ALA A 368 12.61 -23.51 -5.19
CA ALA A 368 12.78 -22.74 -3.95
C ALA A 368 11.78 -21.60 -3.84
N LYS A 369 11.63 -20.81 -4.91
CA LYS A 369 10.67 -19.69 -4.94
C LYS A 369 9.24 -20.17 -4.75
N LEU A 370 8.80 -21.16 -5.54
CA LEU A 370 7.43 -21.67 -5.48
C LEU A 370 7.14 -22.36 -4.13
N GLY A 371 8.08 -23.15 -3.62
CA GLY A 371 7.98 -23.84 -2.34
C GLY A 371 7.90 -22.87 -1.17
N MET A 372 8.76 -21.86 -1.12
CA MET A 372 8.73 -20.84 -0.08
C MET A 372 7.44 -20.01 -0.11
N LEU A 373 6.94 -19.65 -1.30
CA LEU A 373 5.66 -18.94 -1.41
C LEU A 373 4.48 -19.84 -1.03
N SER A 374 4.52 -21.13 -1.37
CA SER A 374 3.51 -22.11 -0.92
C SER A 374 3.50 -22.23 0.60
N VAL A 375 4.68 -22.27 1.23
CA VAL A 375 4.85 -22.23 2.68
C VAL A 375 4.28 -20.95 3.28
N ILE A 376 4.58 -19.77 2.75
CA ILE A 376 4.04 -18.51 3.30
C ILE A 376 2.52 -18.45 3.12
N TYR A 377 2.00 -18.88 1.96
CA TYR A 377 0.59 -18.66 1.60
C TYR A 377 -0.37 -19.83 1.84
N GLY A 378 0.12 -20.99 2.29
CA GLY A 378 -0.70 -22.18 2.53
C GLY A 378 -1.25 -22.82 1.25
N GLY A 379 -0.53 -22.69 0.13
CA GLY A 379 -0.93 -23.25 -1.18
C GLY A 379 -0.54 -24.72 -1.31
N GLY A 380 -1.34 -25.63 -0.74
CA GLY A 380 -1.04 -27.06 -0.66
C GLY A 380 -1.39 -27.93 -1.88
N GLY A 381 -1.28 -27.45 -3.12
CA GLY A 381 -1.66 -28.26 -4.31
C GLY A 381 -0.64 -28.20 -5.46
N GLY A 382 -0.05 -29.35 -5.81
CA GLY A 382 0.86 -29.54 -6.97
C GLY A 382 2.31 -29.86 -6.58
N ALA A 383 3.23 -29.91 -7.55
CA ALA A 383 4.67 -30.26 -7.43
C ALA A 383 5.44 -29.61 -6.24
N SER A 384 4.85 -28.59 -5.63
CA SER A 384 5.21 -27.95 -4.36
C SER A 384 5.02 -28.81 -3.09
N GLY A 385 4.37 -29.98 -3.14
CA GLY A 385 4.09 -30.78 -1.93
C GLY A 385 5.35 -31.38 -1.28
N ALA A 386 6.23 -32.00 -2.07
CA ALA A 386 7.49 -32.58 -1.58
C ALA A 386 8.49 -31.49 -1.16
N VAL A 387 8.59 -30.43 -1.95
CA VAL A 387 9.42 -29.24 -1.63
C VAL A 387 8.90 -28.55 -0.37
N GLY A 388 7.58 -28.38 -0.26
CA GLY A 388 6.94 -27.82 0.94
C GLY A 388 7.24 -28.66 2.17
N ALA A 389 7.13 -29.99 2.09
CA ALA A 389 7.49 -30.88 3.20
C ALA A 389 8.97 -30.78 3.60
N ALA A 390 9.88 -30.68 2.63
CA ALA A 390 11.30 -30.48 2.88
C ALA A 390 11.57 -29.14 3.59
N LEU A 391 11.00 -28.04 3.07
CA LEU A 391 11.10 -26.71 3.68
C LEU A 391 10.48 -26.68 5.08
N THR A 392 9.37 -27.38 5.30
CA THR A 392 8.75 -27.51 6.62
C THR A 392 9.66 -28.20 7.62
N LYS A 393 10.38 -29.24 7.18
CA LYS A 393 11.35 -29.95 8.01
C LYS A 393 12.57 -29.09 8.32
N SER A 394 13.03 -28.27 7.37
CA SER A 394 14.18 -27.38 7.53
C SER A 394 13.88 -26.14 8.36
N PHE A 395 12.65 -25.60 8.28
CA PHE A 395 12.26 -24.36 8.97
C PHE A 395 11.07 -24.58 9.91
N PRO A 396 11.16 -25.52 10.87
CA PRO A 396 10.01 -25.93 11.68
C PRO A 396 9.46 -24.79 12.55
N THR A 397 10.30 -23.87 13.00
CA THR A 397 9.87 -22.73 13.83
C THR A 397 9.11 -21.73 12.97
N ALA A 398 9.60 -21.43 11.77
CA ALA A 398 8.91 -20.58 10.80
C ALA A 398 7.56 -21.16 10.37
N MET A 399 7.49 -22.47 10.13
CA MET A 399 6.23 -23.13 9.80
C MET A 399 5.22 -23.05 10.93
N ARG A 400 5.64 -23.38 12.15
CA ARG A 400 4.77 -23.30 13.32
C ARG A 400 4.25 -21.89 13.53
N PHE A 401 5.07 -20.87 13.30
CA PHE A 401 4.66 -19.46 13.41
C PHE A 401 3.48 -19.14 12.47
N VAL A 402 3.58 -19.47 11.19
CA VAL A 402 2.51 -19.19 10.21
C VAL A 402 1.30 -20.12 10.37
N GLU A 403 1.50 -21.35 10.82
CA GLU A 403 0.42 -22.30 11.15
C GLU A 403 -0.38 -21.87 12.38
N GLN A 404 0.28 -21.31 13.41
CA GLN A 404 -0.41 -20.72 14.56
C GLN A 404 -1.30 -19.56 14.14
N ALA A 405 -0.82 -18.68 13.26
CA ALA A 405 -1.65 -17.60 12.71
C ALA A 405 -2.83 -18.15 11.90
N ALA A 406 -2.63 -19.23 11.13
CA ALA A 406 -3.70 -19.88 10.38
C ALA A 406 -4.76 -20.52 11.28
N LEU A 407 -4.32 -21.19 12.36
CA LEU A 407 -5.19 -21.84 13.33
C LEU A 407 -6.03 -20.81 14.10
N ALA A 408 -5.41 -19.73 14.57
CA ALA A 408 -6.11 -18.61 15.20
C ALA A 408 -7.21 -18.07 14.27
N GLY A 409 -6.89 -17.84 12.99
CA GLY A 409 -7.88 -17.43 12.00
C GLY A 409 -9.00 -18.43 11.79
N GLN A 410 -8.71 -19.74 11.74
CA GLN A 410 -9.73 -20.80 11.62
C GLN A 410 -10.67 -20.85 12.83
N GLN A 411 -10.18 -20.45 14.00
CA GLN A 411 -10.95 -20.36 15.25
C GLN A 411 -11.71 -19.04 15.39
N GLY A 412 -11.61 -18.14 14.41
CA GLY A 412 -12.24 -16.83 14.45
C GLY A 412 -11.46 -15.79 15.27
N GLU A 413 -10.26 -16.11 15.74
CA GLU A 413 -9.43 -15.19 16.53
C GLU A 413 -8.79 -14.11 15.64
N GLY A 414 -8.25 -13.09 16.29
CA GLY A 414 -7.44 -12.03 15.67
C GLY A 414 -5.95 -12.39 15.63
N VAL A 415 -5.21 -11.76 14.74
CA VAL A 415 -3.74 -11.88 14.65
C VAL A 415 -3.11 -10.49 14.51
N ARG A 416 -1.79 -10.38 14.65
CA ARG A 416 -1.08 -9.10 14.47
C ARG A 416 0.22 -9.24 13.70
N SER A 417 0.66 -8.14 13.11
CA SER A 417 2.02 -7.96 12.59
C SER A 417 3.05 -7.84 13.72
N PHE A 418 4.32 -7.72 13.33
CA PHE A 418 5.42 -7.52 14.24
C PHE A 418 5.31 -6.23 15.07
N LEU A 419 5.05 -5.07 14.43
CA LEU A 419 4.95 -3.80 15.16
C LEU A 419 3.60 -3.61 15.88
N GLY A 420 2.59 -4.43 15.56
CA GLY A 420 1.34 -4.47 16.32
C GLY A 420 0.08 -4.17 15.54
N ARG A 421 0.13 -3.99 14.22
CA ARG A 421 -1.08 -3.86 13.40
C ARG A 421 -1.94 -5.10 13.54
N GLY A 422 -3.17 -4.94 14.00
CA GLY A 422 -4.09 -6.05 14.20
C GLY A 422 -4.99 -6.34 12.99
N CYS A 423 -5.20 -7.63 12.75
CA CYS A 423 -6.34 -8.16 12.04
C CYS A 423 -7.40 -8.50 13.10
N PRO A 424 -8.60 -7.88 13.05
CA PRO A 424 -9.63 -8.12 14.06
C PRO A 424 -10.11 -9.58 14.03
N PRO A 425 -10.70 -10.07 15.15
CA PRO A 425 -11.44 -11.33 15.20
C PRO A 425 -12.56 -11.40 14.15
N ALA A 426 -13.11 -12.59 13.94
CA ALA A 426 -14.24 -12.79 13.04
C ALA A 426 -15.47 -12.05 13.55
N ASP A 427 -16.28 -11.53 12.63
CA ASP A 427 -17.53 -10.87 12.98
C ASP A 427 -18.59 -11.86 13.47
N GLU A 428 -19.66 -11.34 14.06
CA GLU A 428 -20.75 -12.18 14.56
C GLU A 428 -21.41 -13.00 13.45
N GLN A 429 -21.47 -12.49 12.22
CA GLN A 429 -22.08 -13.20 11.10
C GLN A 429 -21.30 -14.47 10.78
N TRP A 430 -19.97 -14.37 10.71
CA TRP A 430 -19.09 -15.51 10.54
C TRP A 430 -19.22 -16.48 11.72
N MET A 431 -19.24 -15.99 12.96
CA MET A 431 -19.41 -16.83 14.15
C MET A 431 -20.74 -17.58 14.16
N ARG A 432 -21.84 -16.95 13.72
CA ARG A 432 -23.15 -17.60 13.56
C ARG A 432 -23.10 -18.67 12.47
N ALA A 433 -22.49 -18.36 11.31
CA ALA A 433 -22.33 -19.32 10.22
C ALA A 433 -21.47 -20.54 10.61
N GLN A 434 -20.52 -20.39 11.55
CA GLN A 434 -19.77 -21.53 12.10
C GLN A 434 -20.58 -22.41 13.07
N ARG A 435 -21.64 -21.86 13.69
CA ARG A 435 -22.52 -22.61 14.60
C ARG A 435 -23.69 -23.27 13.87
N ASP A 436 -24.12 -22.68 12.77
CA ASP A 436 -25.25 -23.14 11.96
C ASP A 436 -24.82 -24.18 10.91
N THR A 437 -24.43 -25.37 11.39
CA THR A 437 -23.93 -26.48 10.55
C THR A 437 -24.88 -27.69 10.53
N ALA A 438 -26.19 -27.43 10.57
CA ALA A 438 -27.21 -28.47 10.68
C ALA A 438 -27.27 -29.46 9.49
N ASP A 439 -26.76 -29.05 8.32
CA ASP A 439 -26.68 -29.88 7.12
C ASP A 439 -25.27 -29.91 6.50
N GLU A 440 -25.01 -30.90 5.63
CA GLU A 440 -23.70 -31.11 5.02
C GLU A 440 -23.22 -29.94 4.13
N ALA A 441 -24.12 -29.20 3.50
CA ALA A 441 -23.75 -28.06 2.66
C ALA A 441 -23.30 -26.89 3.55
N SER A 442 -24.03 -26.64 4.63
CA SER A 442 -23.73 -25.63 5.64
C SER A 442 -22.41 -25.94 6.37
N GLN A 443 -22.16 -27.21 6.75
CA GLN A 443 -20.86 -27.64 7.29
C GLN A 443 -19.71 -27.39 6.29
N ARG A 444 -19.89 -27.78 5.02
CA ARG A 444 -18.86 -27.56 3.98
C ARG A 444 -18.57 -26.08 3.76
N ALA A 445 -19.59 -25.23 3.82
CA ALA A 445 -19.45 -23.78 3.71
C ALA A 445 -18.69 -23.20 4.91
N ALA A 446 -19.05 -23.63 6.14
CA ALA A 446 -18.36 -23.25 7.37
C ALA A 446 -16.86 -23.63 7.33
N ASP A 447 -16.55 -24.89 6.95
CA ASP A 447 -15.17 -25.37 6.82
C ASP A 447 -14.39 -24.58 5.75
N ALA A 448 -15.05 -24.25 4.63
CA ALA A 448 -14.43 -23.48 3.56
C ALA A 448 -14.13 -22.03 4.02
N ALA A 449 -15.04 -21.42 4.76
CA ALA A 449 -14.88 -20.09 5.35
C ALA A 449 -13.76 -20.08 6.40
N ALA A 450 -13.70 -21.08 7.28
CA ALA A 450 -12.62 -21.24 8.26
C ALA A 450 -11.26 -21.41 7.58
N ARG A 451 -11.17 -22.30 6.58
CA ARG A 451 -9.93 -22.47 5.77
C ARG A 451 -9.54 -21.19 5.04
N ALA A 452 -10.50 -20.43 4.51
CA ALA A 452 -10.23 -19.16 3.86
C ALA A 452 -9.68 -18.11 4.84
N ARG A 453 -10.29 -18.00 6.02
CA ARG A 453 -9.81 -17.10 7.08
C ARG A 453 -8.43 -17.50 7.59
N GLY A 454 -8.17 -18.80 7.79
CA GLY A 454 -6.84 -19.29 8.15
C GLY A 454 -5.76 -18.98 7.12
N ARG A 455 -6.05 -19.10 5.81
CA ARG A 455 -5.10 -18.64 4.78
C ARG A 455 -4.89 -17.13 4.84
N PHE A 456 -5.94 -16.36 5.07
CA PHE A 456 -5.85 -14.91 5.19
C PHE A 456 -4.95 -14.48 6.37
N THR A 457 -5.19 -15.01 7.58
CA THR A 457 -4.41 -14.65 8.77
C THR A 457 -2.96 -15.14 8.70
N ARG A 458 -2.71 -16.30 8.07
CA ARG A 458 -1.36 -16.78 7.72
C ARG A 458 -0.59 -15.76 6.88
N ASN A 459 -1.22 -15.27 5.82
CA ASN A 459 -0.61 -14.29 4.91
C ASN A 459 -0.44 -12.93 5.60
N PHE A 460 -1.43 -12.56 6.41
CA PHE A 460 -1.50 -11.27 7.08
C PHE A 460 -0.25 -10.99 7.92
N VAL A 461 0.19 -11.93 8.77
CA VAL A 461 1.31 -11.67 9.70
C VAL A 461 2.63 -11.34 8.97
N VAL A 462 2.83 -11.91 7.78
CA VAL A 462 4.01 -11.63 6.93
C VAL A 462 3.80 -10.36 6.11
N GLN A 463 2.68 -10.26 5.38
CA GLN A 463 2.42 -9.12 4.48
C GLN A 463 2.25 -7.80 5.21
N SER A 464 1.63 -7.83 6.38
CA SER A 464 1.45 -6.65 7.23
C SER A 464 2.78 -6.17 7.77
N THR A 465 3.64 -7.09 8.23
CA THR A 465 5.01 -6.73 8.65
C THR A 465 5.88 -6.25 7.47
N ALA A 466 5.67 -6.76 6.27
CA ALA A 466 6.34 -6.24 5.07
C ALA A 466 5.91 -4.79 4.75
N ALA A 467 4.63 -4.46 4.91
CA ALA A 467 4.14 -3.08 4.77
C ALA A 467 4.73 -2.15 5.84
N GLU A 468 4.87 -2.64 7.08
CA GLU A 468 5.55 -1.90 8.17
C GLU A 468 7.02 -1.61 7.84
N TRP A 469 7.73 -2.59 7.28
CA TRP A 469 9.11 -2.40 6.82
C TRP A 469 9.19 -1.35 5.71
N ALA A 470 8.28 -1.39 4.72
CA ALA A 470 8.24 -0.43 3.61
C ALA A 470 8.01 1.00 4.09
N LEU A 471 7.13 1.21 5.08
CA LEU A 471 6.90 2.54 5.69
C LEU A 471 8.17 3.08 6.35
N VAL A 472 8.88 2.26 7.10
CA VAL A 472 10.13 2.66 7.76
C VAL A 472 11.25 2.88 6.74
N TRP A 473 11.29 2.10 5.66
CA TRP A 473 12.23 2.30 4.56
C TRP A 473 12.00 3.65 3.85
N MET A 474 10.75 3.96 3.50
CA MET A 474 10.38 5.26 2.93
C MET A 474 10.72 6.40 3.89
N GLY A 475 10.44 6.26 5.19
CA GLY A 475 10.78 7.26 6.20
C GLY A 475 12.28 7.54 6.30
N HIS A 476 13.12 6.51 6.30
CA HIS A 476 14.58 6.66 6.27
C HIS A 476 15.08 7.28 4.97
N ALA A 477 14.56 6.84 3.81
CA ALA A 477 14.93 7.41 2.52
C ALA A 477 14.60 8.91 2.46
N ARG A 478 13.38 9.29 2.87
CA ARG A 478 12.95 10.69 2.97
C ARG A 478 13.88 11.51 3.86
N HIS A 479 14.21 11.00 5.04
CA HIS A 479 15.09 11.69 5.98
C HIS A 479 16.51 11.89 5.42
N LEU A 480 17.10 10.84 4.85
CA LEU A 480 18.46 10.89 4.30
C LEU A 480 18.55 11.81 3.07
N ILE A 481 17.54 11.80 2.19
CA ILE A 481 17.46 12.72 1.04
C ILE A 481 17.41 14.17 1.52
N HIS A 482 16.64 14.43 2.58
CA HIS A 482 16.58 15.76 3.18
C HIS A 482 17.92 16.20 3.77
N GLN A 483 18.58 15.34 4.54
CA GLN A 483 19.91 15.62 5.10
C GLN A 483 20.98 15.86 4.03
N ALA A 484 20.85 15.22 2.87
CA ALA A 484 21.75 15.45 1.74
C ALA A 484 21.49 16.78 1.01
N GLY A 485 20.44 17.53 1.37
CA GLY A 485 20.02 18.74 0.67
C GLY A 485 19.39 18.46 -0.69
N TRP A 486 18.92 17.22 -0.92
CA TRP A 486 18.40 16.79 -2.22
C TRP A 486 16.87 16.80 -2.30
N SER A 487 16.19 17.25 -1.24
CA SER A 487 14.72 17.25 -1.18
C SER A 487 14.11 17.81 -2.45
N GLU A 488 14.59 18.94 -2.97
CA GLU A 488 13.99 19.61 -4.12
C GLU A 488 14.13 18.86 -5.45
N VAL A 489 15.21 18.11 -5.60
CA VAL A 489 15.61 17.52 -6.88
C VAL A 489 15.38 16.01 -6.93
N CYS A 490 15.46 15.32 -5.80
CA CYS A 490 15.20 13.89 -5.65
C CYS A 490 13.86 13.68 -4.93
N ARG A 491 12.79 13.51 -5.71
CA ARG A 491 11.43 13.36 -5.17
C ARG A 491 10.99 11.92 -5.27
N GLN A 492 10.40 11.37 -4.20
CA GLN A 492 9.62 10.15 -4.32
C GLN A 492 8.34 10.49 -5.11
N VAL A 493 8.04 9.71 -6.15
CA VAL A 493 6.94 10.00 -7.09
C VAL A 493 5.93 8.87 -7.17
N PHE A 494 6.30 7.66 -6.75
CA PHE A 494 5.40 6.51 -6.77
C PHE A 494 5.79 5.47 -5.71
N PHE A 495 4.78 4.78 -5.20
CA PHE A 495 4.91 3.66 -4.28
C PHE A 495 3.88 2.58 -4.62
N VAL A 496 4.32 1.33 -4.68
CA VAL A 496 3.44 0.17 -4.82
C VAL A 496 4.03 -1.02 -4.07
N HIS A 497 3.33 -1.47 -3.02
CA HIS A 497 3.73 -2.59 -2.16
C HIS A 497 5.11 -2.40 -1.50
N ASP A 498 6.16 -2.89 -2.14
CA ASP A 498 7.56 -2.88 -1.72
C ASP A 498 8.46 -2.28 -2.80
N GLU A 499 7.87 -1.58 -3.77
CA GLU A 499 8.56 -0.74 -4.72
C GLU A 499 8.38 0.74 -4.42
N ILE A 500 9.49 1.46 -4.35
CA ILE A 500 9.53 2.92 -4.26
C ILE A 500 10.21 3.47 -5.52
N VAL A 501 9.64 4.53 -6.07
CA VAL A 501 10.15 5.18 -7.29
C VAL A 501 10.48 6.62 -6.98
N PHE A 502 11.70 7.01 -7.33
CA PHE A 502 12.15 8.38 -7.25
C PHE A 502 12.41 8.94 -8.63
N GLU A 503 12.21 10.24 -8.78
CA GLU A 503 12.67 10.99 -9.93
C GLU A 503 13.76 11.97 -9.50
N CYS A 504 14.90 11.97 -10.20
CA CYS A 504 16.06 12.78 -9.86
C CYS A 504 16.86 13.21 -11.10
N PRO A 505 17.76 14.21 -10.98
CA PRO A 505 18.77 14.50 -12.01
C PRO A 505 19.65 13.29 -12.28
N ASN A 506 20.07 13.11 -13.53
CA ASN A 506 20.91 11.98 -13.94
C ASN A 506 22.20 11.87 -13.11
N GLU A 507 22.77 13.01 -12.72
CA GLU A 507 24.05 13.11 -12.00
C GLU A 507 23.96 12.63 -10.54
N LEU A 508 22.75 12.51 -10.00
CA LEU A 508 22.48 12.06 -8.64
C LEU A 508 21.96 10.62 -8.55
N ALA A 509 21.68 9.98 -9.69
CA ALA A 509 20.99 8.69 -9.71
C ALA A 509 21.76 7.58 -8.98
N ASP A 510 23.08 7.49 -9.20
CA ASP A 510 23.94 6.50 -8.55
C ASP A 510 24.07 6.73 -7.03
N GLN A 511 24.15 8.00 -6.61
CA GLN A 511 24.20 8.37 -5.21
C GLN A 511 22.87 8.06 -4.52
N LEU A 512 21.76 8.37 -5.19
CA LEU A 512 20.42 8.10 -4.69
C LEU A 512 20.16 6.60 -4.56
N GLN A 513 20.58 5.78 -5.52
CA GLN A 513 20.53 4.32 -5.43
C GLN A 513 21.22 3.81 -4.15
N ARG A 514 22.45 4.26 -3.88
CA ARG A 514 23.20 3.85 -2.67
C ARG A 514 22.50 4.29 -1.39
N LEU A 515 21.95 5.49 -1.38
CA LEU A 515 21.20 6.04 -0.25
C LEU A 515 19.94 5.21 0.03
N ILE A 516 19.17 4.87 -1.01
CA ILE A 516 17.96 4.05 -0.91
C ILE A 516 18.28 2.64 -0.38
N ALA A 517 19.36 2.02 -0.89
CA ALA A 517 19.83 0.73 -0.39
C ALA A 517 20.28 0.82 1.08
N HIS A 518 20.93 1.92 1.47
CA HIS A 518 21.28 2.16 2.87
C HIS A 518 20.03 2.34 3.76
N ALA A 519 19.03 3.07 3.29
CA ALA A 519 17.75 3.23 3.99
C ALA A 519 17.04 1.89 4.24
N ALA A 520 17.13 0.94 3.31
CA ALA A 520 16.57 -0.41 3.48
C ALA A 520 17.27 -1.20 4.61
N LEU A 521 18.60 -1.06 4.71
CA LEU A 521 19.37 -1.64 5.83
C LEU A 521 18.98 -1.00 7.17
N LEU A 522 18.81 0.32 7.20
CA LEU A 522 18.33 1.03 8.39
C LEU A 522 16.92 0.58 8.79
N ALA A 523 16.03 0.38 7.82
CA ALA A 523 14.68 -0.12 8.09
C ALA A 523 14.70 -1.50 8.73
N GLY A 524 15.48 -2.45 8.19
CA GLY A 524 15.66 -3.77 8.81
C GLY A 524 16.15 -3.67 10.26
N ARG A 525 17.19 -2.87 10.52
CA ARG A 525 17.72 -2.64 11.88
C ARG A 525 16.71 -1.95 12.80
N THR A 526 15.91 -1.03 12.29
CA THR A 526 14.90 -0.30 13.07
C THR A 526 13.79 -1.24 13.56
N LEU A 527 13.35 -2.18 12.70
CA LEU A 527 12.33 -3.15 13.09
C LEU A 527 12.91 -4.28 13.96
N PHE A 528 13.98 -4.92 13.50
CA PHE A 528 14.40 -6.22 14.03
C PHE A 528 15.68 -6.17 14.88
N GLY A 529 16.31 -5.00 15.01
CA GLY A 529 17.55 -4.83 15.77
C GLY A 529 18.68 -5.70 15.22
N ALA A 530 19.40 -6.37 16.12
CA ALA A 530 20.50 -7.27 15.77
C ALA A 530 20.06 -8.53 15.01
N ALA A 531 18.78 -8.92 15.13
CA ALA A 531 18.21 -10.06 14.42
C ALA A 531 17.73 -9.72 13.00
N SER A 532 17.99 -8.50 12.52
CA SER A 532 17.62 -8.11 11.15
C SER A 532 18.32 -9.00 10.12
N PRO A 533 17.57 -9.68 9.24
CA PRO A 533 18.16 -10.30 8.07
C PRO A 533 18.69 -9.22 7.11
N HIS A 534 19.41 -9.66 6.08
CA HIS A 534 19.79 -8.78 4.99
C HIS A 534 18.54 -8.47 4.14
N PHE A 535 18.27 -7.19 3.86
CA PHE A 535 17.18 -6.75 2.98
C PHE A 535 17.77 -6.14 1.71
N PRO A 536 18.21 -6.96 0.74
CA PRO A 536 18.75 -6.46 -0.51
C PRO A 536 17.66 -5.77 -1.33
N VAL A 537 18.03 -4.68 -2.00
CA VAL A 537 17.16 -3.91 -2.88
C VAL A 537 17.66 -4.06 -4.31
N SER A 538 16.77 -4.43 -5.23
CA SER A 538 17.05 -4.33 -6.66
C SER A 538 16.78 -2.89 -7.09
N VAL A 539 17.72 -2.25 -7.78
CA VAL A 539 17.53 -0.89 -8.26
C VAL A 539 17.80 -0.83 -9.76
N ALA A 540 16.87 -0.23 -10.49
CA ALA A 540 17.00 0.07 -11.90
C ALA A 540 16.92 1.60 -12.11
N ILE A 541 17.79 2.11 -12.97
CA ILE A 541 17.88 3.53 -13.33
C ILE A 541 17.51 3.65 -14.80
N SER A 542 16.42 4.36 -15.09
CA SER A 542 15.96 4.56 -16.46
C SER A 542 15.09 5.81 -16.57
N SER A 543 15.13 6.48 -17.73
CA SER A 543 14.19 7.55 -18.06
C SER A 543 12.78 7.04 -18.42
N ASN A 544 12.60 5.72 -18.51
CA ASN A 544 11.33 5.06 -18.82
C ASN A 544 11.08 3.94 -17.82
N TYR A 545 9.95 4.02 -17.13
CA TYR A 545 9.58 3.08 -16.08
C TYR A 545 9.39 1.64 -16.59
N ALA A 546 9.00 1.45 -17.87
CA ALA A 546 8.90 0.12 -18.45
C ALA A 546 10.25 -0.59 -18.54
N ASP A 547 11.34 0.14 -18.79
CA ASP A 547 12.68 -0.44 -18.94
C ASP A 547 13.32 -0.75 -17.57
N ALA A 548 12.80 -0.13 -16.51
CA ALA A 548 13.21 -0.37 -15.13
C ALA A 548 12.52 -1.58 -14.48
N LYS A 549 11.50 -2.14 -15.14
CA LYS A 549 10.64 -3.25 -14.67
C LYS A 549 10.91 -4.53 -15.45
#